data_AF-A0A2L0CQ57-F1
#
_entry.id   AF-A0A2L0CQ57-F1
#
_cell.length_a   1.000
_cell.length_b   1.000
_cell.length_c   1.000
_cell.angle_alpha   90.00
_cell.angle_beta   90.00
_cell.angle_gamma   90.00
#
_symmetry.space_group_name_H-M   'P 1'
#
loop_
_entity.id
_entity.type
_entity.pdbx_description
1 polymer ?
#
loop_
_entity_poly.entity_id
_entity_poly.type
_entity_poly.pdbx_seq_one_letter_code
_entity_poly.pdbx_strand_id
1 'polypeptide(L)'
;FKAIGTTLAGLAQCGAWGCFDEFNRIDISVLSVISTQLQTIRSALMMKLKRFTFEGAEIALDSKVGIFITMNPGYAGRTELPESVKALFRPVVCIVPDLEMICLISLFSDGFLQAKVLAKKMTVLYKLAREQLSKQFHYDWGLRALNAVLRMAGVLKRASPDLNEALVLMRALRDMNHPKFVYDDVPLFLGLIRDLFPGMDCPRVGYPDFNAAVEKALEENNYIVLAYQVDKVVQMYETMMTRHSTMMVGPTGGGKTIVIQTLARAQTLMGLKTKINILNPKACSVVELYGILDPLSRDWTDGLLSNIFREMNKPTDKPERRYILFDGDVDALWIEN
;
A
#
# COMPACT_ATOMS: atom_id res chain seq x y z
N PHE A 1 16.99 17.25 -12.48
CA PHE A 1 17.80 17.94 -11.45
C PHE A 1 17.20 19.29 -11.01
N LYS A 2 16.82 20.21 -11.90
CA LYS A 2 16.25 21.54 -11.52
C LYS A 2 15.04 21.47 -10.58
N ALA A 3 14.12 20.53 -10.81
CA ALA A 3 12.98 20.32 -9.92
C ALA A 3 13.42 19.96 -8.49
N ILE A 4 14.36 19.02 -8.36
CA ILE A 4 14.93 18.62 -7.06
C ILE A 4 15.68 19.79 -6.41
N GLY A 5 16.45 20.57 -7.17
CA GLY A 5 17.09 21.79 -6.66
C GLY A 5 16.07 22.79 -6.11
N THR A 6 14.92 22.96 -6.77
CA THR A 6 13.83 23.82 -6.28
C THR A 6 13.25 23.29 -4.96
N THR A 7 13.03 21.97 -4.87
CA THR A 7 12.57 21.33 -3.63
C THR A 7 13.60 21.48 -2.50
N LEU A 8 14.89 21.27 -2.77
CA LEU A 8 15.98 21.41 -1.80
C LEU A 8 16.13 22.86 -1.32
N ALA A 9 16.02 23.84 -2.23
CA ALA A 9 16.01 25.25 -1.88
C ALA A 9 14.79 25.61 -1.00
N GLY A 10 13.63 25.02 -1.29
CA GLY A 10 12.44 25.15 -0.45
C GLY A 10 12.66 24.60 0.96
N LEU A 11 13.18 23.37 1.07
CA LEU A 11 13.50 22.70 2.33
C LEU A 11 14.53 23.50 3.16
N ALA A 12 15.59 24.00 2.52
CA ALA A 12 16.62 24.78 3.18
C ALA A 12 16.09 26.10 3.75
N GLN A 13 15.15 26.75 3.05
CA GLN A 13 14.56 28.01 3.50
C GLN A 13 13.48 27.82 4.56
N CYS A 14 12.71 26.73 4.52
CA CYS A 14 11.66 26.47 5.50
C CYS A 14 12.14 25.71 6.75
N GLY A 15 13.33 25.11 6.72
CA GLY A 15 13.88 24.34 7.84
C GLY A 15 13.17 23.00 8.07
N ALA A 16 12.49 22.46 7.05
CA ALA A 16 11.78 21.19 7.14
C ALA A 16 12.68 19.99 6.86
N TRP A 17 12.21 18.80 7.24
CA TRP A 17 12.88 17.54 6.94
C TRP A 17 12.27 16.91 5.69
N GLY A 18 13.09 16.70 4.67
CA GLY A 18 12.72 15.96 3.47
C GLY A 18 13.21 14.52 3.56
N CYS A 19 12.29 13.56 3.47
CA CYS A 19 12.63 12.15 3.26
C CYS A 19 12.29 11.80 1.80
N PHE A 20 13.32 11.54 1.00
CA PHE A 20 13.17 11.17 -0.40
C PHE A 20 13.14 9.65 -0.52
N ASP A 21 11.96 9.11 -0.78
CA ASP A 21 11.77 7.67 -0.95
C ASP A 21 12.22 7.20 -2.33
N GLU A 22 12.68 5.95 -2.39
CA GLU A 22 13.20 5.29 -3.60
C GLU A 22 14.24 6.10 -4.39
N PHE A 23 15.13 6.79 -3.68
CA PHE A 23 16.07 7.76 -4.26
C PHE A 23 16.98 7.16 -5.35
N ASN A 24 17.19 5.84 -5.32
CA ASN A 24 18.02 5.09 -6.26
C ASN A 24 17.33 4.73 -7.59
N ARG A 25 16.11 5.23 -7.83
CA ARG A 25 15.43 5.19 -9.15
C ARG A 25 15.73 6.40 -10.03
N ILE A 26 16.36 7.43 -9.48
CA ILE A 26 16.75 8.63 -10.23
C ILE A 26 17.91 8.27 -11.17
N ASP A 27 17.86 8.79 -12.39
CA ASP A 27 18.93 8.62 -13.38
C ASP A 27 20.30 9.08 -12.84
N ILE A 28 21.34 8.31 -13.14
CA ILE A 28 22.71 8.52 -12.63
C ILE A 28 23.25 9.91 -13.01
N SER A 29 22.94 10.41 -14.21
CA SER A 29 23.38 11.74 -14.65
C SER A 29 22.78 12.84 -13.78
N VAL A 30 21.53 12.65 -13.33
CA VAL A 30 20.81 13.58 -12.46
C VAL A 30 21.33 13.51 -11.03
N LEU A 31 21.64 12.31 -10.54
CA LEU A 31 22.22 12.10 -9.21
C LEU A 31 23.56 12.81 -9.03
N SER A 32 24.40 12.85 -10.07
CA SER A 32 25.67 13.57 -10.03
C SER A 32 25.49 15.08 -9.77
N VAL A 33 24.52 15.71 -10.43
CA VAL A 33 24.20 17.13 -10.19
C VAL A 33 23.61 17.35 -8.80
N ILE A 34 22.74 16.45 -8.35
CA ILE A 34 22.15 16.52 -6.99
C ILE A 34 23.24 16.39 -5.92
N SER A 35 24.29 15.60 -6.16
CA SER A 35 25.45 15.50 -5.26
C SER A 35 26.06 16.87 -4.98
N THR A 36 26.23 17.70 -6.01
CA THR A 36 26.75 19.06 -5.86
C THR A 36 25.80 19.93 -5.05
N GLN A 37 24.50 19.87 -5.33
CA GLN A 37 23.47 20.61 -4.60
C GLN A 37 23.45 20.26 -3.10
N LEU A 38 23.48 18.97 -2.79
CA LEU A 38 23.53 18.48 -1.41
C LEU A 38 24.82 18.90 -0.71
N GLN A 39 25.96 18.84 -1.40
CA GLN A 39 27.24 19.28 -0.87
C GLN A 39 27.23 20.78 -0.54
N THR A 40 26.64 21.63 -1.39
CA THR A 40 26.51 23.07 -1.12
C THR A 40 25.69 23.34 0.14
N ILE A 41 24.55 22.66 0.31
CA ILE A 41 23.71 22.80 1.52
C ILE A 41 24.47 22.31 2.75
N ARG A 42 25.12 21.14 2.67
CA ARG A 42 25.92 20.57 3.76
C ARG A 42 27.05 21.51 4.19
N SER A 43 27.78 22.07 3.25
CA SER A 43 28.86 23.03 3.54
C SER A 43 28.33 24.29 4.23
N ALA A 44 27.20 24.84 3.77
CA ALA A 44 26.58 26.00 4.40
C ALA A 44 26.11 25.70 5.84
N LEU A 45 25.58 24.51 6.10
CA LEU A 45 25.23 24.04 7.45
C LEU A 45 26.45 23.90 8.35
N MET A 46 27.53 23.29 7.86
CA MET A 46 28.78 23.13 8.61
C MET A 46 29.43 24.47 8.98
N MET A 47 29.36 25.44 8.07
CA MET A 47 29.85 26.80 8.27
C MET A 47 28.87 27.68 9.09
N LYS A 48 27.70 27.15 9.45
CA LYS A 48 26.65 27.86 10.20
C LYS A 48 26.22 29.18 9.54
N LEU A 49 26.14 29.18 8.20
CA LEU A 49 25.70 30.35 7.44
C LEU A 49 24.20 30.59 7.64
N LYS A 50 23.78 31.87 7.65
CA LYS A 50 22.36 32.25 7.65
C LYS A 50 21.79 32.41 6.23
N ARG A 51 22.66 32.70 5.28
CA ARG A 51 22.36 32.87 3.85
C ARG A 51 23.52 32.27 3.07
N PHE A 52 23.25 31.67 1.93
CA PHE A 52 24.26 31.07 1.06
C PHE A 52 23.81 31.10 -0.39
N THR A 53 24.76 31.04 -1.32
CA THR A 53 24.47 30.95 -2.75
C THR A 53 24.15 29.51 -3.12
N PHE A 54 22.97 29.29 -3.68
CA PHE A 54 22.49 28.00 -4.16
C PHE A 54 21.90 28.16 -5.56
N GLU A 55 22.37 27.37 -6.54
CA GLU A 55 21.94 27.45 -7.95
C GLU A 55 21.97 28.88 -8.53
N GLY A 56 22.96 29.70 -8.11
CA GLY A 56 23.14 31.07 -8.57
C GLY A 56 22.27 32.13 -7.87
N ALA A 57 21.41 31.74 -6.92
CA ALA A 57 20.61 32.65 -6.11
C ALA A 57 21.07 32.64 -4.65
N GLU A 58 21.05 33.79 -3.98
CA GLU A 58 21.27 33.85 -2.54
C GLU A 58 19.96 33.51 -1.80
N ILE A 59 19.97 32.41 -1.06
CA ILE A 59 18.80 31.94 -0.30
C ILE A 59 19.08 31.95 1.20
N ALA A 60 18.02 32.10 2.00
CA ALA A 60 18.11 31.91 3.44
C ALA A 60 18.33 30.42 3.78
N LEU A 61 19.03 30.16 4.88
CA LEU A 61 19.24 28.82 5.42
C LEU A 61 18.70 28.75 6.84
N ASP A 62 17.71 27.88 7.06
CA ASP A 62 17.32 27.45 8.39
C ASP A 62 18.12 26.20 8.76
N SER A 63 18.87 26.28 9.87
CA SER A 63 19.71 25.19 10.40
C SER A 63 18.94 23.91 10.77
N LYS A 64 17.61 23.96 10.87
CA LYS A 64 16.76 22.81 11.18
C LYS A 64 16.54 21.87 9.99
N VAL A 65 16.91 22.29 8.77
CA VAL A 65 16.72 21.46 7.57
C VAL A 65 17.37 20.08 7.74
N GLY A 66 16.65 19.05 7.31
CA GLY A 66 17.09 17.67 7.34
C GLY A 66 16.84 17.01 5.99
N ILE A 67 17.81 16.26 5.48
CA ILE A 67 17.69 15.55 4.21
C ILE A 67 17.99 14.08 4.45
N PHE A 68 17.00 13.24 4.18
CA PHE A 68 17.07 11.79 4.33
C PHE A 68 16.68 11.13 3.02
N ILE A 69 17.27 9.97 2.76
CA ILE A 69 16.95 9.16 1.59
C ILE A 69 16.66 7.73 2.04
N THR A 70 15.71 7.08 1.38
CA THR A 70 15.50 5.64 1.49
C THR A 70 15.75 4.99 0.14
N MET A 71 16.31 3.79 0.18
CA MET A 71 16.61 2.99 -1.00
C MET A 71 16.46 1.52 -0.61
N ASN A 72 15.94 0.69 -1.51
CA ASN A 72 16.04 -0.76 -1.33
C ASN A 72 16.95 -1.35 -2.43
N PRO A 73 18.19 -1.74 -2.08
CA PRO A 73 19.13 -2.36 -3.01
C PRO A 73 18.59 -3.68 -3.59
N GLY A 74 19.04 -4.05 -4.79
CA GLY A 74 18.79 -5.38 -5.37
C GLY A 74 17.40 -5.60 -6.00
N TYR A 75 16.55 -4.57 -6.07
CA TYR A 75 15.28 -4.63 -6.81
C TYR A 75 15.44 -4.16 -8.25
N ALA A 76 14.63 -4.71 -9.16
CA ALA A 76 14.64 -4.35 -10.57
C ALA A 76 14.35 -2.85 -10.79
N GLY A 77 15.01 -2.25 -11.78
CA GLY A 77 14.82 -0.82 -12.10
C GLY A 77 15.52 0.16 -11.15
N ARG A 78 16.35 -0.34 -10.22
CA ARG A 78 17.11 0.50 -9.28
C ARG A 78 18.59 0.50 -9.61
N THR A 79 19.20 1.68 -9.55
CA THR A 79 20.64 1.88 -9.79
C THR A 79 21.40 1.90 -8.47
N GLU A 80 22.69 1.57 -8.49
CA GLU A 80 23.52 1.88 -7.33
C GLU A 80 23.81 3.38 -7.28
N LEU A 81 23.80 3.94 -6.08
CA LEU A 81 24.14 5.34 -5.92
C LEU A 81 25.62 5.59 -6.26
N PRO A 82 25.95 6.70 -6.94
CA PRO A 82 27.32 7.12 -7.12
C PRO A 82 28.05 7.31 -5.78
N GLU A 83 29.34 6.98 -5.73
CA GLU A 83 30.16 7.15 -4.51
C GLU A 83 30.19 8.61 -4.02
N SER A 84 30.14 9.57 -4.94
CA SER A 84 30.03 11.00 -4.61
C SER A 84 28.79 11.32 -3.77
N VAL A 85 27.65 10.69 -4.07
CA VAL A 85 26.41 10.85 -3.32
C VAL A 85 26.49 10.07 -2.01
N LYS A 86 26.95 8.81 -2.04
CA LYS A 86 27.08 7.97 -0.83
C LYS A 86 27.93 8.65 0.25
N ALA A 87 29.01 9.33 -0.13
CA ALA A 87 29.89 10.07 0.78
C ALA A 87 29.20 11.23 1.53
N LEU A 88 28.03 11.68 1.07
CA LEU A 88 27.23 12.72 1.72
C LEU A 88 26.32 12.20 2.82
N PHE A 89 26.03 10.91 2.81
CA PHE A 89 25.06 10.29 3.71
C PHE A 89 25.73 9.34 4.69
N ARG A 90 25.10 9.18 5.85
CA ARG A 90 25.45 8.12 6.80
C ARG A 90 24.51 6.94 6.58
N PRO A 91 25.01 5.76 6.17
CA PRO A 91 24.15 4.61 5.93
C PRO A 91 23.61 4.06 7.25
N VAL A 92 22.35 3.65 7.24
CA VAL A 92 21.71 2.87 8.29
C VAL A 92 21.10 1.64 7.63
N VAL A 93 21.46 0.46 8.10
CA VAL A 93 21.02 -0.80 7.50
C VAL A 93 19.89 -1.40 8.33
N CYS A 94 18.69 -1.45 7.75
CA CYS A 94 17.48 -1.98 8.37
C CYS A 94 17.11 -3.34 7.75
N ILE A 95 17.74 -4.44 8.20
CA ILE A 95 17.59 -5.75 7.55
C ILE A 95 16.37 -6.54 8.06
N VAL A 96 16.29 -6.81 9.37
CA VAL A 96 15.27 -7.69 9.94
C VAL A 96 14.59 -7.00 11.13
N PRO A 97 13.30 -6.65 11.02
CA PRO A 97 12.55 -6.15 12.16
C PRO A 97 12.15 -7.29 13.11
N ASP A 98 12.07 -6.99 14.40
CA ASP A 98 11.49 -7.91 15.39
C ASP A 98 9.95 -7.91 15.28
N LEU A 99 9.42 -8.87 14.53
CA LEU A 99 7.98 -8.99 14.29
C LEU A 99 7.20 -9.34 15.57
N GLU A 100 7.80 -10.08 16.50
CA GLU A 100 7.09 -10.50 17.72
C GLU A 100 6.90 -9.32 18.66
N MET A 101 7.94 -8.51 18.83
CA MET A 101 7.87 -7.29 19.64
C MET A 101 6.88 -6.28 19.05
N ILE A 102 6.88 -6.11 17.71
CA ILE A 102 5.91 -5.23 17.04
C ILE A 102 4.47 -5.73 17.24
N CYS A 103 4.22 -7.03 17.05
CA CYS A 103 2.91 -7.63 17.32
C CYS A 103 2.46 -7.41 18.76
N LEU A 104 3.35 -7.66 19.72
CA LEU A 104 3.07 -7.50 21.15
C LEU A 104 2.63 -6.08 21.47
N ILE A 105 3.43 -5.08 21.06
CA ILE A 105 3.15 -3.67 21.35
C ILE A 105 1.86 -3.24 20.66
N SER A 106 1.64 -3.63 19.40
CA SER A 106 0.44 -3.25 18.65
C SER A 106 -0.82 -3.84 19.29
N LEU A 107 -0.84 -5.14 19.59
CA LEU A 107 -1.97 -5.78 20.24
C LEU A 107 -2.24 -5.17 21.62
N PHE A 108 -1.18 -4.91 22.40
CA PHE A 108 -1.32 -4.28 23.71
C PHE A 108 -1.91 -2.87 23.60
N SER A 109 -1.47 -2.08 22.60
CA SER A 109 -2.00 -0.73 22.34
C SER A 109 -3.48 -0.72 21.91
N ASP A 110 -3.97 -1.80 21.29
CA ASP A 110 -5.37 -1.99 20.94
C ASP A 110 -6.21 -2.59 22.09
N GLY A 111 -5.61 -2.77 23.29
CA GLY A 111 -6.32 -3.21 24.50
C GLY A 111 -6.40 -4.72 24.70
N PHE A 112 -5.56 -5.51 24.01
CA PHE A 112 -5.48 -6.96 24.24
C PHE A 112 -4.70 -7.26 25.53
N LEU A 113 -5.35 -7.95 26.47
CA LEU A 113 -4.74 -8.38 27.74
C LEU A 113 -3.78 -9.57 27.55
N GLN A 114 -4.07 -10.46 26.59
CA GLN A 114 -3.26 -11.63 26.27
C GLN A 114 -2.24 -11.38 25.15
N ALA A 115 -1.91 -10.11 24.88
CA ALA A 115 -1.08 -9.68 23.76
C ALA A 115 0.24 -10.47 23.60
N LYS A 116 0.91 -10.84 24.70
CA LYS A 116 2.17 -11.60 24.67
C LYS A 116 2.00 -12.99 24.08
N VAL A 117 0.97 -13.73 24.49
CA VAL A 117 0.72 -15.08 23.96
C VAL A 117 0.25 -14.98 22.50
N LEU A 118 -0.61 -14.02 22.21
CA LEU A 118 -1.19 -13.81 20.89
C LEU A 118 -0.16 -13.34 19.84
N ALA A 119 0.78 -12.48 20.23
CA ALA A 119 1.88 -12.05 19.37
C ALA A 119 2.77 -13.23 18.94
N LYS A 120 3.16 -14.07 19.90
CA LYS A 120 3.94 -15.28 19.62
C LYS A 120 3.18 -16.25 18.71
N LYS A 121 1.88 -16.43 18.94
CA LYS A 121 1.05 -17.26 18.06
C LYS A 121 1.05 -16.71 16.63
N MET A 122 0.81 -15.42 16.47
CA MET A 122 0.78 -14.75 15.17
C MET A 122 2.09 -14.89 14.40
N THR A 123 3.24 -14.65 15.04
CA THR A 123 4.55 -14.77 14.37
C THR A 123 4.88 -16.21 14.01
N VAL A 124 4.54 -17.18 14.87
CA VAL A 124 4.69 -18.61 14.57
C VAL A 124 3.82 -19.00 13.38
N LEU A 125 2.56 -18.54 13.30
CA LEU A 125 1.70 -18.83 12.15
C LEU A 125 2.31 -18.36 10.84
N TYR A 126 2.79 -17.11 10.79
CA TYR A 126 3.39 -16.53 9.58
C TYR A 126 4.69 -17.25 9.20
N LYS A 127 5.48 -17.66 10.18
CA LYS A 127 6.69 -18.47 9.95
C LYS A 127 6.31 -19.83 9.36
N LEU A 128 5.40 -20.57 9.99
CA LEU A 128 4.96 -21.89 9.52
C LEU A 128 4.31 -21.82 8.15
N ALA A 129 3.46 -20.82 7.90
CA ALA A 129 2.80 -20.66 6.63
C ALA A 129 3.80 -20.33 5.50
N ARG A 130 4.84 -19.54 5.77
CA ARG A 130 5.94 -19.30 4.83
C ARG A 130 6.74 -20.57 4.50
N GLU A 131 6.90 -21.46 5.48
CA GLU A 131 7.71 -22.68 5.34
C GLU A 131 6.93 -23.85 4.72
N GLN A 132 5.62 -23.93 4.97
CA GLN A 132 4.80 -25.10 4.61
C GLN A 132 3.87 -24.88 3.42
N LEU A 133 3.43 -23.64 3.14
CA LEU A 133 2.59 -23.37 1.98
C LEU A 133 3.40 -23.29 0.70
N SER A 134 2.72 -23.42 -0.44
CA SER A 134 3.37 -23.31 -1.73
C SER A 134 4.01 -21.93 -1.94
N LYS A 135 5.12 -21.90 -2.71
CA LYS A 135 5.85 -20.65 -3.01
C LYS A 135 5.17 -19.89 -4.14
N GLN A 136 4.17 -19.07 -3.80
CA GLN A 136 3.49 -18.20 -4.75
C GLN A 136 4.10 -16.79 -4.78
N PHE A 137 4.18 -16.18 -5.97
CA PHE A 137 4.72 -14.82 -6.16
C PHE A 137 3.92 -13.73 -5.42
N HIS A 138 2.63 -13.95 -5.21
CA HIS A 138 1.72 -12.99 -4.58
C HIS A 138 1.59 -13.19 -3.05
N TYR A 139 2.26 -14.18 -2.46
CA TYR A 139 2.25 -14.37 -1.02
C TYR A 139 3.19 -13.37 -0.34
N ASP A 140 2.64 -12.61 0.59
CA ASP A 140 3.36 -11.62 1.39
C ASP A 140 3.29 -11.99 2.87
N TRP A 141 4.42 -12.40 3.42
CA TRP A 141 4.63 -12.72 4.84
C TRP A 141 5.39 -11.61 5.57
N GLY A 142 5.58 -10.44 4.93
CA GLY A 142 6.31 -9.31 5.48
C GLY A 142 5.51 -8.47 6.48
N LEU A 143 6.17 -7.43 6.99
CA LEU A 143 5.63 -6.54 8.01
C LEU A 143 4.35 -5.82 7.55
N ARG A 144 4.19 -5.53 6.25
CA ARG A 144 2.98 -4.87 5.72
C ARG A 144 1.75 -5.76 5.84
N ALA A 145 1.87 -7.04 5.49
CA ALA A 145 0.80 -8.02 5.67
C ALA A 145 0.45 -8.20 7.14
N LEU A 146 1.46 -8.31 8.01
CA LEU A 146 1.31 -8.43 9.46
C LEU A 146 0.58 -7.21 10.05
N ASN A 147 1.00 -5.99 9.70
CA ASN A 147 0.35 -4.75 10.15
C ASN A 147 -1.11 -4.63 9.69
N ALA A 148 -1.46 -5.16 8.51
CA ALA A 148 -2.85 -5.17 8.05
C ALA A 148 -3.72 -6.06 8.93
N VAL A 149 -3.22 -7.23 9.35
CA VAL A 149 -3.94 -8.12 10.26
C VAL A 149 -4.08 -7.50 11.65
N LEU A 150 -3.02 -6.89 12.20
CA LEU A 150 -3.07 -6.22 13.50
C LEU A 150 -4.13 -5.12 13.53
N ARG A 151 -4.16 -4.27 12.50
CA ARG A 151 -5.20 -3.22 12.39
C ARG A 151 -6.61 -3.82 12.35
N MET A 152 -6.82 -4.89 11.59
CA MET A 152 -8.10 -5.58 11.55
C MET A 152 -8.49 -6.16 12.91
N ALA A 153 -7.54 -6.79 13.61
CA ALA A 153 -7.77 -7.34 14.95
C ALA A 153 -8.17 -6.24 15.94
N GLY A 154 -7.54 -5.07 15.90
CA GLY A 154 -7.91 -3.91 16.72
C GLY A 154 -9.33 -3.40 16.42
N VAL A 155 -9.72 -3.31 15.14
CA VAL A 155 -11.09 -2.94 14.74
C VAL A 155 -12.11 -3.96 15.26
N LEU A 156 -11.83 -5.25 15.09
CA LEU A 156 -12.72 -6.31 15.57
C LEU A 156 -12.83 -6.33 17.10
N LYS A 157 -11.73 -6.08 17.82
CA LYS A 157 -11.76 -5.99 19.30
C LYS A 157 -12.61 -4.82 19.79
N ARG A 158 -12.54 -3.67 19.13
CA ARG A 158 -13.39 -2.51 19.46
C ARG A 158 -14.86 -2.75 19.14
N ALA A 159 -15.16 -3.43 18.02
CA ALA A 159 -16.52 -3.74 17.62
C ALA A 159 -17.16 -4.83 18.51
N SER A 160 -16.35 -5.66 19.17
CA SER A 160 -16.84 -6.74 20.03
C SER A 160 -15.92 -6.94 21.24
N PRO A 161 -16.03 -6.06 22.26
CA PRO A 161 -15.13 -6.05 23.43
C PRO A 161 -15.16 -7.35 24.23
N ASP A 162 -16.32 -8.00 24.31
CA ASP A 162 -16.57 -9.19 25.13
C ASP A 162 -16.14 -10.51 24.47
N LEU A 163 -15.80 -10.47 23.17
CA LEU A 163 -15.31 -11.67 22.50
C LEU A 163 -13.92 -12.05 23.01
N ASN A 164 -13.69 -13.37 23.08
CA ASN A 164 -12.38 -13.92 23.40
C ASN A 164 -11.32 -13.37 22.44
N GLU A 165 -10.26 -12.77 23.01
CA GLU A 165 -9.18 -12.14 22.24
C GLU A 165 -8.50 -13.08 21.26
N ALA A 166 -8.34 -14.36 21.64
CA ALA A 166 -7.78 -15.37 20.76
C ALA A 166 -8.67 -15.64 19.56
N LEU A 167 -10.00 -15.65 19.75
CA LEU A 167 -10.97 -15.80 18.67
C LEU A 167 -10.97 -14.59 17.74
N VAL A 168 -10.87 -13.38 18.29
CA VAL A 168 -10.75 -12.14 17.51
C VAL A 168 -9.51 -12.16 16.61
N LEU A 169 -8.35 -12.53 17.17
CA LEU A 169 -7.12 -12.61 16.40
C LEU A 169 -7.17 -13.74 15.36
N MET A 170 -7.65 -14.93 15.73
CA MET A 170 -7.84 -16.06 14.82
C MET A 170 -8.70 -15.66 13.61
N ARG A 171 -9.80 -14.93 13.86
CA ARG A 171 -10.67 -14.41 12.82
C ARG A 171 -9.95 -13.43 11.90
N ALA A 172 -9.26 -12.44 12.46
CA ALA A 172 -8.49 -11.47 11.68
C ALA A 172 -7.44 -12.16 10.80
N LEU A 173 -6.73 -13.15 11.34
CA LEU A 173 -5.71 -13.93 10.62
C LEU A 173 -6.32 -14.72 9.47
N ARG A 174 -7.46 -15.37 9.69
CA ARG A 174 -8.17 -16.13 8.66
C ARG A 174 -8.67 -15.22 7.55
N ASP A 175 -9.49 -14.24 7.90
CA ASP A 175 -10.24 -13.43 6.93
C ASP A 175 -9.29 -12.58 6.06
N MET A 176 -8.15 -12.15 6.58
CA MET A 176 -7.15 -11.37 5.82
C MET A 176 -6.23 -12.18 4.91
N ASN A 177 -6.08 -13.47 5.15
CA ASN A 177 -5.15 -14.31 4.39
C ASN A 177 -5.88 -15.27 3.45
N HIS A 178 -7.07 -15.75 3.83
CA HIS A 178 -7.88 -16.65 3.01
C HIS A 178 -8.08 -16.19 1.56
N PRO A 179 -8.40 -14.91 1.26
CA PRO A 179 -8.63 -14.48 -0.12
C PRO A 179 -7.39 -14.56 -1.03
N LYS A 180 -6.18 -14.66 -0.44
CA LYS A 180 -4.91 -14.66 -1.17
C LYS A 180 -4.48 -16.06 -1.60
N PHE A 181 -4.94 -17.10 -0.91
CA PHE A 181 -4.41 -18.44 -1.10
C PHE A 181 -4.97 -19.10 -2.36
N VAL A 182 -4.12 -19.89 -3.01
CA VAL A 182 -4.56 -20.85 -4.02
C VAL A 182 -5.40 -21.94 -3.35
N TYR A 183 -6.27 -22.58 -4.13
CA TYR A 183 -7.24 -23.56 -3.62
C TYR A 183 -6.59 -24.65 -2.76
N ASP A 184 -5.44 -25.19 -3.19
CA ASP A 184 -4.75 -26.28 -2.50
C ASP A 184 -4.10 -25.86 -1.16
N ASP A 185 -3.74 -24.59 -1.00
CA ASP A 185 -3.11 -24.06 0.22
C ASP A 185 -4.14 -23.68 1.29
N VAL A 186 -5.41 -23.47 0.91
CA VAL A 186 -6.47 -23.08 1.86
C VAL A 186 -6.65 -24.12 2.97
N PRO A 187 -6.80 -25.43 2.70
CA PRO A 187 -6.92 -26.44 3.75
C PRO A 187 -5.69 -26.51 4.66
N LEU A 188 -4.48 -26.36 4.09
CA LEU A 188 -3.22 -26.38 4.85
C LEU A 188 -3.17 -25.20 5.83
N PHE A 189 -3.48 -23.99 5.37
CA PHE A 189 -3.51 -22.81 6.23
C PHE A 189 -4.57 -22.91 7.33
N LEU A 190 -5.77 -23.43 7.00
CA LEU A 190 -6.81 -23.66 8.01
C LEU A 190 -6.39 -24.72 9.04
N GLY A 191 -5.63 -25.74 8.63
CA GLY A 191 -4.98 -26.69 9.53
C GLY A 191 -4.03 -26.00 10.51
N LEU A 192 -3.11 -25.18 9.99
CA LEU A 192 -2.18 -24.39 10.82
C LEU A 192 -2.90 -23.49 11.83
N ILE A 193 -4.00 -22.86 11.42
CA ILE A 193 -4.83 -22.07 12.34
C ILE A 193 -5.42 -22.96 13.45
N ARG A 194 -5.97 -24.13 13.12
CA ARG A 194 -6.57 -25.05 14.10
C ARG A 194 -5.55 -25.55 15.12
N ASP A 195 -4.33 -25.86 14.67
CA ASP A 195 -3.26 -26.32 15.56
C ASP A 195 -2.82 -25.23 16.55
N LEU A 196 -2.80 -23.98 16.10
CA LEU A 196 -2.40 -22.83 16.91
C LEU A 196 -3.50 -22.33 17.87
N PHE A 197 -4.75 -22.59 17.51
CA PHE A 197 -5.97 -22.15 18.19
C PHE A 197 -6.91 -23.35 18.47
N PRO A 198 -6.47 -24.33 19.27
CA PRO A 198 -7.20 -25.58 19.47
C PRO A 198 -8.52 -25.36 20.19
N GLY A 199 -9.57 -26.09 19.78
CA GLY A 199 -10.90 -26.04 20.40
C GLY A 199 -11.67 -24.75 20.18
N MET A 200 -11.23 -23.89 19.26
CA MET A 200 -11.95 -22.67 18.88
C MET A 200 -12.58 -22.81 17.50
N ASP A 201 -13.89 -22.67 17.44
CA ASP A 201 -14.62 -22.50 16.19
C ASP A 201 -14.76 -21.02 15.86
N CYS A 202 -14.38 -20.66 14.65
CA CYS A 202 -14.54 -19.30 14.15
C CYS A 202 -15.69 -19.30 13.14
N PRO A 203 -16.94 -19.00 13.53
CA PRO A 203 -18.02 -18.89 12.56
C PRO A 203 -17.70 -17.73 11.61
N ARG A 204 -18.07 -17.89 10.34
CA ARG A 204 -17.97 -16.80 9.38
C ARG A 204 -19.08 -15.80 9.69
N VAL A 205 -18.73 -14.53 9.81
CA VAL A 205 -19.75 -13.47 9.87
C VAL A 205 -20.19 -13.18 8.45
N GLY A 206 -21.46 -13.47 8.18
CA GLY A 206 -22.09 -13.08 6.92
C GLY A 206 -22.40 -11.59 6.90
N TYR A 207 -22.55 -11.06 5.69
CA TYR A 207 -23.16 -9.75 5.46
C TYR A 207 -24.47 -9.99 4.72
N PRO A 208 -25.58 -10.34 5.41
CA PRO A 208 -26.81 -10.77 4.75
C PRO A 208 -27.33 -9.74 3.75
N ASP A 209 -27.34 -8.46 4.15
CA ASP A 209 -27.80 -7.36 3.30
C ASP A 209 -26.92 -7.16 2.06
N PHE A 210 -25.60 -7.27 2.23
CA PHE A 210 -24.65 -7.15 1.12
C PHE A 210 -24.73 -8.37 0.20
N ASN A 211 -24.86 -9.59 0.75
CA ASN A 211 -25.03 -10.81 -0.03
C ASN A 211 -26.30 -10.74 -0.89
N ALA A 212 -27.42 -10.30 -0.30
CA ALA A 212 -28.67 -10.10 -1.02
C ALA A 212 -28.52 -9.04 -2.14
N ALA A 213 -27.78 -7.94 -1.89
CA ALA A 213 -27.49 -6.94 -2.90
C ALA A 213 -26.59 -7.48 -4.03
N VAL A 214 -25.64 -8.36 -3.72
CA VAL A 214 -24.76 -9.02 -4.70
C VAL A 214 -25.55 -9.98 -5.59
N GLU A 215 -26.38 -10.83 -4.99
CA GLU A 215 -27.25 -11.76 -5.74
C GLU A 215 -28.19 -11.00 -6.66
N LYS A 216 -28.87 -9.97 -6.13
CA LYS A 216 -29.73 -9.09 -6.94
C LYS A 216 -28.97 -8.40 -8.08
N ALA A 217 -27.75 -7.91 -7.84
CA ALA A 217 -26.94 -7.28 -8.88
C ALA A 217 -26.55 -8.26 -10.01
N LEU A 218 -26.33 -9.54 -9.69
CA LEU A 218 -26.07 -10.57 -10.68
C LEU A 218 -27.32 -10.90 -11.49
N GLU A 219 -28.47 -11.08 -10.83
CA GLU A 219 -29.76 -11.36 -11.46
C GLU A 219 -30.22 -10.24 -12.40
N GLU A 220 -30.11 -8.97 -11.98
CA GLU A 220 -30.45 -7.80 -12.82
C GLU A 220 -29.64 -7.73 -14.12
N ASN A 221 -28.50 -8.41 -14.17
CA ASN A 221 -27.63 -8.48 -15.35
C ASN A 221 -27.73 -9.82 -16.08
N ASN A 222 -28.73 -10.64 -15.77
CA ASN A 222 -28.97 -11.95 -16.35
C ASN A 222 -27.80 -12.94 -16.17
N TYR A 223 -27.04 -12.80 -15.07
CA TYR A 223 -26.03 -13.80 -14.71
C TYR A 223 -26.65 -14.94 -13.89
N ILE A 224 -26.06 -16.13 -14.00
CA ILE A 224 -26.37 -17.24 -13.10
C ILE A 224 -25.70 -16.95 -11.76
N VAL A 225 -26.47 -16.98 -10.68
CA VAL A 225 -25.93 -16.77 -9.32
C VAL A 225 -25.17 -18.03 -8.89
N LEU A 226 -23.85 -17.88 -8.72
CA LEU A 226 -22.96 -18.94 -8.27
C LEU A 226 -22.43 -18.59 -6.88
N ALA A 227 -22.64 -19.48 -5.90
CA ALA A 227 -22.30 -19.21 -4.49
C ALA A 227 -20.81 -18.84 -4.30
N TYR A 228 -19.91 -19.49 -5.03
CA TYR A 228 -18.48 -19.17 -4.98
C TYR A 228 -18.15 -17.79 -5.58
N GLN A 229 -18.94 -17.31 -6.54
CA GLN A 229 -18.75 -15.98 -7.13
C GLN A 229 -19.23 -14.90 -6.16
N VAL A 230 -20.38 -15.10 -5.52
CA VAL A 230 -20.88 -14.24 -4.43
C VAL A 230 -19.82 -14.16 -3.33
N ASP A 231 -19.27 -15.30 -2.93
CA ASP A 231 -18.19 -15.38 -1.94
C ASP A 231 -16.96 -14.54 -2.34
N LYS A 232 -16.56 -14.56 -3.62
CA LYS A 232 -15.44 -13.74 -4.11
C LYS A 232 -15.74 -12.23 -4.11
N VAL A 233 -16.98 -11.82 -4.36
CA VAL A 233 -17.39 -10.41 -4.24
C VAL A 233 -17.31 -9.95 -2.78
N VAL A 234 -17.75 -10.79 -1.83
CA VAL A 234 -17.64 -10.53 -0.39
C VAL A 234 -16.18 -10.44 0.05
N GLN A 235 -15.34 -11.39 -0.35
CA GLN A 235 -13.91 -11.36 -0.04
C GLN A 235 -13.22 -10.09 -0.59
N MET A 236 -13.59 -9.64 -1.79
CA MET A 236 -13.10 -8.39 -2.34
C MET A 236 -13.56 -7.20 -1.49
N TYR A 237 -14.83 -7.15 -1.11
CA TYR A 237 -15.37 -6.09 -0.25
C TYR A 237 -14.63 -6.00 1.09
N GLU A 238 -14.45 -7.12 1.79
CA GLU A 238 -13.72 -7.21 3.05
C GLU A 238 -12.25 -6.79 2.91
N THR A 239 -11.60 -7.19 1.81
CA THR A 239 -10.21 -6.81 1.53
C THR A 239 -10.09 -5.30 1.31
N MET A 240 -11.02 -4.68 0.58
CA MET A 240 -11.04 -3.25 0.34
C MET A 240 -11.37 -2.40 1.57
N MET A 241 -11.98 -2.99 2.62
CA MET A 241 -12.18 -2.29 3.89
C MET A 241 -10.88 -2.09 4.66
N THR A 242 -9.86 -2.93 4.44
CA THR A 242 -8.60 -2.89 5.19
C THR A 242 -7.43 -2.29 4.41
N ARG A 243 -7.55 -2.20 3.08
CA ARG A 243 -6.49 -1.73 2.17
C ARG A 243 -7.05 -0.73 1.17
N HIS A 244 -6.26 0.30 0.87
CA HIS A 244 -6.60 1.33 -0.12
C HIS A 244 -6.59 0.80 -1.56
N SER A 245 -5.82 -0.25 -1.83
CA SER A 245 -5.71 -0.89 -3.15
C SER A 245 -5.77 -2.41 -3.00
N THR A 246 -6.34 -3.07 -4.01
CA THR A 246 -6.49 -4.53 -4.08
C THR A 246 -6.21 -4.99 -5.49
N MET A 247 -5.45 -6.07 -5.63
CA MET A 247 -5.15 -6.68 -6.92
C MET A 247 -6.07 -7.89 -7.13
N MET A 248 -6.69 -7.99 -8.31
CA MET A 248 -7.49 -9.15 -8.68
C MET A 248 -6.72 -10.00 -9.69
N VAL A 249 -6.28 -11.18 -9.25
CA VAL A 249 -5.43 -12.08 -10.04
C VAL A 249 -6.23 -13.31 -10.47
N GLY A 250 -6.05 -13.73 -11.70
CA GLY A 250 -6.71 -14.90 -12.27
C GLY A 250 -6.58 -14.93 -13.79
N PRO A 251 -6.90 -16.06 -14.44
CA PRO A 251 -6.76 -16.23 -15.87
C PRO A 251 -7.73 -15.36 -16.68
N THR A 252 -7.48 -15.22 -17.97
CA THR A 252 -8.43 -14.65 -18.94
C THR A 252 -9.73 -15.43 -18.90
N GLY A 253 -10.88 -14.74 -18.90
CA GLY A 253 -12.19 -15.38 -18.77
C GLY A 253 -12.55 -15.84 -17.35
N GLY A 254 -11.68 -15.66 -16.35
CA GLY A 254 -11.91 -16.10 -14.96
C GLY A 254 -12.94 -15.29 -14.15
N GLY A 255 -13.77 -14.44 -14.79
CA GLY A 255 -14.84 -13.69 -14.13
C GLY A 255 -14.40 -12.47 -13.29
N LYS A 256 -13.11 -12.10 -13.30
CA LYS A 256 -12.55 -10.98 -12.52
C LYS A 256 -13.34 -9.66 -12.69
N THR A 257 -13.54 -9.25 -13.93
CA THR A 257 -14.26 -8.02 -14.27
C THR A 257 -15.69 -8.03 -13.72
N ILE A 258 -16.36 -9.19 -13.76
CA ILE A 258 -17.72 -9.35 -13.23
C ILE A 258 -17.72 -9.17 -11.71
N VAL A 259 -16.75 -9.74 -10.99
CA VAL A 259 -16.64 -9.55 -9.53
C VAL A 259 -16.50 -8.07 -9.18
N ILE A 260 -15.63 -7.33 -9.87
CA ILE A 260 -15.39 -5.89 -9.64
C ILE A 260 -16.66 -5.07 -9.94
N GLN A 261 -17.30 -5.31 -11.09
CA GLN A 261 -18.50 -4.59 -11.48
C GLN A 261 -19.69 -4.90 -10.56
N THR A 262 -19.84 -6.16 -10.15
CA THR A 262 -20.89 -6.60 -9.22
C THR A 262 -20.71 -5.94 -7.85
N LEU A 263 -19.48 -5.83 -7.35
CA LEU A 263 -19.19 -5.10 -6.11
C LEU A 263 -19.72 -3.66 -6.15
N ALA A 264 -19.41 -2.91 -7.21
CA ALA A 264 -19.85 -1.51 -7.32
C ALA A 264 -21.37 -1.38 -7.46
N ARG A 265 -22.01 -2.31 -8.17
CA ARG A 265 -23.48 -2.36 -8.30
C ARG A 265 -24.14 -2.68 -6.97
N ALA A 266 -23.65 -3.69 -6.25
CA ALA A 266 -24.15 -4.07 -4.94
C ALA A 266 -24.06 -2.89 -3.94
N GLN A 267 -22.93 -2.17 -3.91
CA GLN A 267 -22.81 -0.96 -3.09
C GLN A 267 -23.83 0.13 -3.48
N THR A 268 -24.06 0.31 -4.79
CA THR A 268 -25.05 1.27 -5.30
C THR A 268 -26.47 0.87 -4.91
N LEU A 269 -26.81 -0.42 -4.97
CA LEU A 269 -28.10 -0.95 -4.50
C LEU A 269 -28.30 -0.75 -2.99
N MET A 270 -27.22 -0.77 -2.21
CA MET A 270 -27.23 -0.45 -0.77
C MET A 270 -27.27 1.06 -0.48
N GLY A 271 -27.46 1.91 -1.49
CA GLY A 271 -27.58 3.36 -1.34
C GLY A 271 -26.26 4.12 -1.34
N LEU A 272 -25.12 3.46 -1.51
CA LEU A 272 -23.81 4.10 -1.67
C LEU A 272 -23.45 4.14 -3.16
N LYS A 273 -23.68 5.29 -3.80
CA LYS A 273 -23.35 5.45 -5.23
C LYS A 273 -21.88 5.15 -5.46
N THR A 274 -21.58 4.10 -6.24
CA THR A 274 -20.21 3.69 -6.54
C THR A 274 -19.87 3.93 -8.01
N LYS A 275 -18.79 4.65 -8.26
CA LYS A 275 -18.25 4.92 -9.60
C LYS A 275 -16.91 4.22 -9.77
N ILE A 276 -16.67 3.63 -10.94
CA ILE A 276 -15.38 3.05 -11.32
C ILE A 276 -14.87 3.80 -12.54
N ASN A 277 -13.70 4.41 -12.41
CA ASN A 277 -12.94 4.99 -13.52
C ASN A 277 -11.92 3.96 -13.99
N ILE A 278 -12.11 3.42 -15.18
CA ILE A 278 -11.26 2.37 -15.74
C ILE A 278 -10.20 3.00 -16.62
N LEU A 279 -8.95 2.59 -16.44
CA LEU A 279 -7.86 2.93 -17.34
C LEU A 279 -6.99 1.73 -17.62
N ASN A 280 -6.43 1.67 -18.83
CA ASN A 280 -5.34 0.77 -19.14
C ASN A 280 -4.02 1.56 -19.05
N PRO A 281 -3.19 1.36 -18.01
CA PRO A 281 -1.96 2.12 -17.83
C PRO A 281 -0.93 1.86 -18.93
N LYS A 282 -1.03 0.73 -19.65
CA LYS A 282 -0.14 0.36 -20.76
C LYS A 282 -0.57 0.93 -22.11
N ALA A 283 -1.79 1.46 -22.20
CA ALA A 283 -2.28 2.06 -23.44
C ALA A 283 -1.70 3.45 -23.71
N CYS A 284 -1.02 4.05 -22.73
CA CYS A 284 -0.37 5.34 -22.84
C CYS A 284 1.06 5.28 -22.28
N SER A 285 1.88 6.27 -22.64
CA SER A 285 3.21 6.41 -22.05
C SER A 285 3.11 6.83 -20.58
N VAL A 286 4.18 6.58 -19.80
CA VAL A 286 4.26 7.00 -18.39
C VAL A 286 4.05 8.52 -18.25
N VAL A 287 4.56 9.29 -19.21
CA VAL A 287 4.41 10.75 -19.27
C VAL A 287 2.95 11.15 -19.49
N GLU A 288 2.24 10.51 -20.42
CA GLU A 288 0.81 10.78 -20.64
C GLU A 288 -0.05 10.31 -19.46
N LEU A 289 0.38 9.26 -18.75
CA LEU A 289 -0.34 8.75 -17.59
C LEU A 289 -0.23 9.70 -16.38
N TYR A 290 0.98 10.10 -16.01
CA TYR A 290 1.25 10.87 -14.78
C TYR A 290 1.30 12.38 -15.01
N GLY A 291 1.72 12.82 -16.19
CA GLY A 291 2.00 14.21 -16.53
C GLY A 291 3.50 14.48 -16.66
N ILE A 292 3.82 15.65 -17.19
CA ILE A 292 5.20 16.10 -17.40
C ILE A 292 5.33 17.58 -17.14
N LEU A 293 6.47 17.95 -16.57
CA LEU A 293 6.93 19.32 -16.50
C LEU A 293 7.73 19.63 -17.77
N ASP A 294 7.25 20.57 -18.59
CA ASP A 294 7.95 20.94 -19.82
C ASP A 294 9.37 21.44 -19.49
N PRO A 295 10.42 20.90 -20.14
CA PRO A 295 11.81 21.24 -19.80
C PRO A 295 12.21 22.67 -20.19
N LEU A 296 11.49 23.30 -21.14
CA LEU A 296 11.77 24.64 -21.65
C LEU A 296 10.89 25.68 -20.97
N SER A 297 9.57 25.54 -21.05
CA SER A 297 8.61 26.51 -20.50
C SER A 297 8.47 26.39 -18.99
N ARG A 298 8.77 25.21 -18.42
CA ARG A 298 8.54 24.86 -17.01
C ARG A 298 7.07 24.83 -16.62
N ASP A 299 6.17 24.72 -17.58
CA ASP A 299 4.75 24.53 -17.32
C ASP A 299 4.44 23.05 -17.05
N TRP A 300 3.56 22.81 -16.09
CA TRP A 300 3.09 21.47 -15.77
C TRP A 300 1.92 21.09 -16.68
N THR A 301 2.04 19.95 -17.36
CA THR A 301 0.95 19.32 -18.10
C THR A 301 0.47 18.09 -17.33
N ASP A 302 -0.80 18.09 -16.92
CA ASP A 302 -1.40 16.94 -16.25
C ASP A 302 -1.47 15.73 -17.19
N GLY A 303 -1.21 14.56 -16.62
CA GLY A 303 -1.48 13.29 -17.27
C GLY A 303 -2.92 12.82 -17.02
N LEU A 304 -3.28 11.73 -17.69
CA LEU A 304 -4.60 11.13 -17.59
C LEU A 304 -4.95 10.73 -16.14
N LEU A 305 -4.04 10.02 -15.45
CA LEU A 305 -4.26 9.57 -14.09
C LEU A 305 -4.29 10.74 -13.10
N SER A 306 -3.37 11.70 -13.24
CA SER A 306 -3.34 12.86 -12.34
C SER A 306 -4.59 13.74 -12.49
N ASN A 307 -5.11 13.90 -13.71
CA ASN A 307 -6.39 14.57 -13.95
C ASN A 307 -7.57 13.79 -13.35
N ILE A 308 -7.69 12.48 -13.64
CA ILE A 308 -8.73 11.61 -13.04
C ILE A 308 -8.68 11.68 -11.52
N PHE A 309 -7.50 11.57 -10.93
CA PHE A 309 -7.31 11.61 -9.48
C PHE A 309 -7.74 12.96 -8.90
N ARG A 310 -7.42 14.08 -9.55
CA ARG A 310 -7.87 15.40 -9.11
C ARG A 310 -9.39 15.54 -9.16
N GLU A 311 -10.01 15.14 -10.27
CA GLU A 311 -11.48 15.15 -10.40
C GLU A 311 -12.15 14.27 -9.35
N MET A 312 -11.57 13.11 -9.06
CA MET A 312 -12.06 12.19 -8.04
C MET A 312 -11.97 12.72 -6.62
N ASN A 313 -11.04 13.63 -6.33
CA ASN A 313 -10.89 14.25 -5.02
C ASN A 313 -11.70 15.55 -4.84
N LYS A 314 -12.42 16.01 -5.88
CA LYS A 314 -13.34 17.15 -5.74
C LYS A 314 -14.45 16.82 -4.72
N PRO A 315 -14.80 17.75 -3.81
CA PRO A 315 -15.87 17.55 -2.84
C PRO A 315 -17.20 17.20 -3.52
N THR A 316 -18.02 16.43 -2.81
CA THR A 316 -19.36 16.06 -3.27
C THR A 316 -20.38 16.27 -2.18
N ASP A 317 -21.60 16.65 -2.56
CA ASP A 317 -22.68 16.93 -1.61
C ASP A 317 -23.29 15.65 -1.00
N LYS A 318 -23.11 14.50 -1.66
CA LYS A 318 -23.65 13.20 -1.24
C LYS A 318 -22.53 12.17 -1.08
N PRO A 319 -22.64 11.25 -0.10
CA PRO A 319 -21.65 10.19 0.07
C PRO A 319 -21.63 9.30 -1.18
N GLU A 320 -20.47 9.24 -1.83
CA GLU A 320 -20.23 8.34 -2.94
C GLU A 320 -18.87 7.65 -2.80
N ARG A 321 -18.76 6.45 -3.36
CA ARG A 321 -17.53 5.69 -3.45
C ARG A 321 -16.98 5.83 -4.86
N ARG A 322 -15.69 6.15 -4.97
CA ARG A 322 -15.02 6.30 -6.27
C ARG A 322 -13.81 5.38 -6.31
N TYR A 323 -13.73 4.54 -7.33
CA TYR A 323 -12.63 3.62 -7.55
C TYR A 323 -11.91 3.95 -8.85
N ILE A 324 -10.58 3.78 -8.85
CA ILE A 324 -9.76 3.74 -10.06
C ILE A 324 -9.42 2.28 -10.31
N LEU A 325 -9.78 1.77 -11.49
CA LEU A 325 -9.43 0.42 -11.93
C LEU A 325 -8.35 0.51 -13.00
N PHE A 326 -7.16 -0.02 -12.68
CA PHE A 326 -6.10 -0.24 -13.64
C PHE A 326 -6.30 -1.61 -14.30
N ASP A 327 -6.88 -1.62 -15.50
CA ASP A 327 -7.16 -2.82 -16.29
C ASP A 327 -6.07 -2.98 -17.37
N GLY A 328 -4.96 -3.60 -16.97
CA GLY A 328 -3.83 -3.84 -17.85
C GLY A 328 -2.69 -4.56 -17.13
N ASP A 329 -1.64 -4.88 -17.88
CA ASP A 329 -0.47 -5.55 -17.34
C ASP A 329 0.31 -4.64 -16.38
N VAL A 330 0.88 -5.27 -15.34
CA VAL A 330 1.68 -4.58 -14.32
C VAL A 330 3.14 -4.66 -14.70
N ASP A 331 3.81 -3.51 -14.72
CA ASP A 331 5.26 -3.41 -14.78
C ASP A 331 5.78 -2.34 -13.82
N ALA A 332 7.06 -2.45 -13.44
CA ALA A 332 7.70 -1.60 -12.45
C ALA A 332 7.85 -0.13 -12.88
N LEU A 333 7.73 0.19 -14.18
CA LEU A 333 7.91 1.56 -14.65
C LEU A 333 6.71 2.44 -14.29
N TRP A 334 5.49 1.91 -14.36
CA TRP A 334 4.30 2.69 -14.01
C TRP A 334 3.82 2.42 -12.58
N ILE A 335 3.76 1.17 -12.11
CA ILE A 335 3.10 0.84 -10.83
C ILE A 335 3.80 1.42 -9.60
N GLU A 336 5.10 1.71 -9.71
CA GLU A 336 5.91 2.25 -8.62
C GLU A 336 6.01 3.80 -8.65
N ASN A 337 5.30 4.50 -9.54
CA ASN A 337 5.24 5.99 -9.56
C ASN A 337 4.01 6.53 -8.85
#